data_AF-A0A444R042-F1
#
_entry.id   AF-A0A444R042-F1
#
_cell.length_a   1.000
_cell.length_b   1.000
_cell.length_c   1.000
_cell.angle_alpha   90.00
_cell.angle_beta   90.00
_cell.angle_gamma   90.00
#
_symmetry.space_group_name_H-M   'P 1'
#
loop_
_entity.id
_entity.type
_entity.pdbx_description
1 polymer ?
#
loop_
_entity_poly.entity_id
_entity_poly.type
_entity_poly.pdbx_seq_one_letter_code
_entity_poly.pdbx_strand_id
1 'polypeptide(L)'
;MAMPLSLLIGLRFSRGRRRGGMVSLISVISTIGIALGVAVLIVGLSAMNGFERELNNRILAVVPHGEIEAVDQPWTNWQEALDKVQKVPGIAVAAPYINFTGLVESGANLRAIQVKGVNPQQEQRLSALPSFVQGDAWRNFKAGEQQIIIGKGVADALKVKQGDWVSI
;
A
#
# COMPACT_ATOMS: atom_id res chain seq x y z
N MET A 1 25.40 -8.09 -39.88
CA MET A 1 25.48 -6.61 -39.84
C MET A 1 26.88 -6.25 -39.34
N ALA A 2 27.72 -5.65 -40.18
CA ALA A 2 29.10 -5.32 -39.80
C ALA A 2 29.09 -4.24 -38.71
N MET A 3 29.91 -4.39 -37.68
CA MET A 3 30.05 -3.40 -36.62
C MET A 3 30.57 -2.08 -37.22
N PRO A 4 29.98 -0.92 -36.88
CA PRO A 4 30.41 0.36 -37.43
C PRO A 4 31.88 0.63 -37.07
N LEU A 5 32.63 1.18 -38.03
CA LEU A 5 34.07 1.41 -37.92
C LEU A 5 34.44 2.26 -36.69
N SER A 6 33.60 3.25 -36.35
CA SER A 6 33.76 4.10 -35.17
C SER A 6 33.73 3.31 -33.85
N LEU A 7 32.84 2.32 -33.72
CA LEU A 7 32.74 1.47 -32.54
C LEU A 7 33.94 0.52 -32.45
N LEU A 8 34.40 -0.03 -33.58
CA LEU A 8 35.60 -0.88 -33.64
C LEU A 8 36.85 -0.11 -33.19
N ILE A 9 37.02 1.12 -33.68
CA ILE A 9 38.14 1.98 -33.30
C ILE A 9 38.03 2.35 -31.81
N GLY A 10 36.85 2.78 -31.35
CA GLY A 10 36.62 3.13 -29.94
C GLY A 10 36.91 1.99 -28.97
N LEU A 11 36.41 0.77 -29.26
CA LEU A 11 36.68 -0.42 -28.44
C LEU A 11 38.16 -0.82 -28.48
N ARG A 12 38.83 -0.68 -29.63
CA ARG A 12 40.27 -0.98 -29.76
C ARG A 12 41.13 -0.01 -28.95
N PHE A 13 40.76 1.27 -28.89
CA PHE A 13 41.44 2.26 -28.04
C PHE A 13 41.13 2.02 -26.56
N SER A 14 39.88 1.73 -26.19
CA SER A 14 39.49 1.42 -24.81
C SER A 14 40.14 0.14 -24.27
N ARG A 15 40.24 -0.92 -25.08
CA ARG A 15 40.95 -2.18 -24.76
C ARG A 15 42.45 -2.12 -25.03
N GLY A 16 42.94 -1.07 -25.70
CA GLY A 16 44.31 -0.90 -26.21
C GLY A 16 45.32 -0.66 -25.09
N ARG A 17 45.54 -1.67 -24.26
CA ARG A 17 46.28 -1.63 -22.99
C ARG A 17 47.81 -1.65 -23.15
N ARG A 18 48.38 -1.05 -24.19
CA ARG A 18 49.82 -1.19 -24.47
C ARG A 18 50.58 0.14 -24.47
N ARG A 19 51.55 0.19 -23.54
CA ARG A 19 52.77 1.04 -23.43
C ARG A 19 52.81 2.22 -22.44
N GLY A 20 51.74 2.56 -21.73
CA GLY A 20 51.79 3.54 -20.63
C GLY A 20 51.08 3.07 -19.37
N GLY A 21 51.81 2.55 -18.38
CA GLY A 21 51.23 1.98 -17.15
C GLY A 21 50.32 2.93 -16.38
N MET A 22 50.71 4.22 -16.28
CA MET A 22 49.91 5.25 -15.59
C MET A 22 48.58 5.54 -16.28
N VAL A 23 48.56 5.64 -17.62
CA VAL A 23 47.33 5.95 -18.38
C VAL A 23 46.32 4.80 -18.26
N SER A 24 46.79 3.54 -18.33
CA SER A 24 45.90 2.39 -18.15
C SER A 24 45.34 2.29 -16.73
N LEU A 25 46.09 2.72 -15.70
CA LEU A 25 45.63 2.71 -14.32
C LEU A 25 44.51 3.74 -14.11
N ILE A 26 44.72 4.96 -14.60
CA ILE A 26 43.73 6.06 -14.50
C ILE A 26 42.42 5.63 -15.17
N SER A 27 42.47 5.09 -16.40
CA SER A 27 41.25 4.66 -17.11
C SER A 27 40.47 3.58 -16.36
N VAL A 28 41.16 2.62 -15.71
CA VAL A 28 40.50 1.58 -14.92
C VAL A 28 39.83 2.16 -13.68
N ILE A 29 40.55 2.98 -12.92
CA ILE A 29 40.01 3.61 -11.70
C ILE A 29 38.83 4.52 -12.04
N SER A 30 38.93 5.34 -13.10
CA SER A 30 37.83 6.19 -13.56
C SER A 30 36.60 5.38 -13.98
N THR A 31 36.80 4.28 -14.71
CA THR A 31 35.67 3.41 -15.13
C THR A 31 34.99 2.77 -13.92
N ILE A 32 35.76 2.28 -12.94
CA ILE A 32 35.21 1.71 -11.70
C ILE A 32 34.50 2.78 -10.89
N GLY A 33 35.06 3.99 -10.76
CA GLY A 33 34.43 5.10 -10.05
C GLY A 33 33.10 5.52 -10.66
N ILE A 34 33.03 5.64 -11.99
CA ILE A 34 31.78 5.93 -12.70
C ILE A 34 30.79 4.79 -12.52
N ALA A 35 31.22 3.53 -12.68
CA ALA A 35 30.35 2.37 -12.51
C ALA A 35 29.77 2.29 -11.10
N LEU A 36 30.59 2.52 -10.07
CA LEU A 36 30.14 2.57 -8.68
C LEU A 36 29.20 3.74 -8.41
N GLY A 37 29.51 4.94 -8.91
CA GLY A 37 28.65 6.12 -8.74
C GLY A 37 27.27 5.90 -9.37
N VAL A 38 27.22 5.38 -10.60
CA VAL A 38 25.97 5.06 -11.28
C VAL A 38 25.22 3.93 -10.55
N ALA A 39 25.92 2.90 -10.08
CA ALA A 39 25.30 1.80 -9.33
C ALA A 39 24.63 2.29 -8.04
N VAL A 40 25.29 3.17 -7.28
CA VAL A 40 24.72 3.75 -6.05
C VAL A 40 23.46 4.56 -6.37
N LEU A 41 23.48 5.39 -7.43
CA LEU A 41 22.30 6.16 -7.84
C LEU A 41 21.14 5.25 -8.26
N ILE A 42 21.40 4.20 -9.05
CA ILE A 42 20.38 3.24 -9.48
C ILE A 42 19.77 2.53 -8.27
N VAL A 43 20.59 2.04 -7.35
CA VAL A 43 20.12 1.32 -6.16
C VAL A 43 19.29 2.26 -5.28
N GLY A 44 19.76 3.49 -5.05
CA GLY A 44 19.04 4.49 -4.25
C GLY A 44 17.66 4.81 -4.83
N LEU A 45 17.59 5.12 -6.13
CA LEU A 45 16.32 5.38 -6.81
C LEU A 45 15.41 4.14 -6.83
N SER A 46 15.98 2.95 -7.03
CA SER A 46 15.19 1.70 -7.01
C SER A 46 14.57 1.43 -5.64
N ALA A 47 15.33 1.69 -4.57
CA ALA A 47 14.82 1.54 -3.21
C ALA A 47 13.71 2.55 -2.91
N MET A 48 13.89 3.82 -3.29
CA MET A 48 12.85 4.85 -3.13
C MET A 48 11.58 4.51 -3.92
N ASN A 49 11.72 4.16 -5.20
CA ASN A 49 10.59 3.81 -6.06
C ASN A 49 9.87 2.54 -5.55
N GLY A 50 10.63 1.55 -5.09
CA GLY A 50 10.06 0.32 -4.50
C GLY A 50 9.28 0.60 -3.23
N PHE A 51 9.82 1.46 -2.35
CA PHE A 51 9.13 1.88 -1.14
C PHE A 51 7.86 2.69 -1.44
N GLU A 52 7.91 3.65 -2.36
CA GLU A 52 6.74 4.43 -2.77
C GLU A 52 5.64 3.51 -3.32
N ARG A 53 6.01 2.55 -4.16
CA ARG A 53 5.07 1.55 -4.69
C ARG A 53 4.43 0.73 -3.57
N GLU A 54 5.22 0.31 -2.59
CA GLU A 54 4.72 -0.49 -1.47
C GLU A 54 3.80 0.34 -0.56
N LEU A 55 4.14 1.60 -0.30
CA LEU A 55 3.32 2.54 0.46
C LEU A 55 1.99 2.80 -0.23
N ASN A 56 2.01 3.09 -1.53
CA ASN A 56 0.81 3.30 -2.34
C ASN A 56 -0.10 2.06 -2.36
N ASN A 57 0.47 0.87 -2.59
CA ASN A 57 -0.33 -0.36 -2.72
C ASN A 57 -0.87 -0.89 -1.40
N ARG A 58 -0.18 -0.67 -0.27
CA ARG A 58 -0.60 -1.22 1.03
C ARG A 58 -1.38 -0.26 1.89
N ILE A 59 -1.00 1.02 1.91
CA ILE A 59 -1.56 1.99 2.86
C ILE A 59 -2.67 2.78 2.17
N LEU A 60 -2.40 3.36 1.00
CA LEU A 60 -3.36 4.23 0.32
C LEU A 60 -4.47 3.49 -0.42
N ALA A 61 -4.29 2.20 -0.72
CA ALA A 61 -5.34 1.39 -1.35
C ALA A 61 -6.52 1.07 -0.42
N VAL A 62 -6.37 1.27 0.90
CA VAL A 62 -7.35 0.89 1.92
C VAL A 62 -8.11 2.10 2.47
N VAL A 63 -7.56 3.31 2.30
CA VAL A 63 -8.14 4.56 2.81
C VAL A 63 -8.89 5.28 1.69
N PRO A 64 -10.14 5.73 1.92
CA PRO A 64 -10.86 6.51 0.92
C PRO A 64 -10.17 7.86 0.68
N HIS A 65 -10.25 8.37 -0.55
CA HIS A 65 -9.67 9.68 -0.91
C HIS A 65 -10.34 10.87 -0.21
N GLY A 66 -11.54 10.68 0.33
CA GLY A 66 -12.28 11.70 1.07
C GLY A 66 -13.41 11.07 1.86
N GLU A 67 -13.77 11.75 2.95
CA GLU A 67 -14.85 11.36 3.84
C GLU A 67 -15.81 12.55 4.00
N ILE A 68 -17.11 12.24 4.14
CA ILE A 68 -18.14 13.24 4.36
C ILE A 68 -18.80 12.91 5.69
N GLU A 69 -18.63 13.79 6.66
CA GLU A 69 -19.20 13.64 7.99
C GLU A 69 -20.28 14.70 8.22
N ALA A 70 -21.36 14.30 8.87
CA ALA A 70 -22.37 15.26 9.32
C ALA A 70 -21.83 16.05 10.51
N VAL A 71 -22.08 17.35 10.50
CA VAL A 71 -21.78 18.25 11.63
C VAL A 71 -22.61 17.83 12.85
N ASP A 72 -23.89 17.55 12.64
CA ASP A 72 -24.82 17.08 13.67
C ASP A 72 -25.19 15.61 13.43
N GLN A 73 -25.03 14.77 14.44
CA GLN A 73 -25.43 13.37 14.42
C GLN A 73 -26.72 13.16 15.24
N PRO A 74 -27.61 12.24 14.85
CA PRO A 74 -27.48 11.26 13.76
C PRO A 74 -27.91 11.82 12.38
N TRP A 75 -27.13 11.47 11.35
CA TRP A 75 -27.49 11.78 9.97
C TRP A 75 -28.45 10.71 9.41
N THR A 76 -29.73 11.04 9.33
CA THR A 76 -30.77 10.10 8.89
C THR A 76 -30.95 10.06 7.38
N ASN A 77 -30.79 11.18 6.67
CA ASN A 77 -31.00 11.29 5.21
C ASN A 77 -29.73 11.01 4.38
N TRP A 78 -28.88 10.10 4.85
CA TRP A 78 -27.60 9.79 4.17
C TRP A 78 -27.79 9.09 2.83
N GLN A 79 -28.88 8.33 2.62
CA GLN A 79 -29.12 7.63 1.34
C GLN A 79 -29.29 8.62 0.18
N GLU A 80 -30.07 9.69 0.39
CA GLU A 80 -30.30 10.71 -0.64
C GLU A 80 -29.01 11.49 -0.95
N ALA A 81 -28.19 11.76 0.07
CA ALA A 81 -26.89 12.39 -0.11
C ALA A 81 -25.94 11.47 -0.90
N LEU A 82 -25.92 10.17 -0.61
CA LEU A 82 -25.10 9.19 -1.31
C LEU A 82 -25.42 9.15 -2.82
N ASP A 83 -26.70 9.15 -3.18
CA ASP A 83 -27.14 9.16 -4.58
C ASP A 83 -26.75 10.45 -5.31
N LYS A 84 -26.73 11.59 -4.62
CA LYS A 84 -26.26 12.86 -5.18
C LYS A 84 -24.76 12.85 -5.39
N VAL A 85 -24.00 12.38 -4.40
CA VAL A 85 -22.53 12.29 -4.43
C VAL A 85 -22.08 11.38 -5.56
N GLN A 86 -22.67 10.19 -5.72
CA GLN A 86 -22.29 9.26 -6.80
C GLN A 86 -22.49 9.81 -8.21
N LYS A 87 -23.33 10.84 -8.39
CA LYS A 87 -23.57 11.49 -9.70
C LYS A 87 -22.58 12.60 -10.03
N VAL A 88 -21.74 13.01 -9.09
CA VAL A 88 -20.78 14.10 -9.30
C VAL A 88 -19.65 13.61 -10.22
N PRO A 89 -19.34 14.33 -11.32
CA PRO A 89 -18.23 13.97 -12.20
C PRO A 89 -16.90 13.90 -11.44
N GLY A 90 -16.16 12.80 -11.62
CA GLY A 90 -14.88 12.55 -10.95
C GLY A 90 -14.98 11.68 -9.70
N ILE A 91 -16.18 11.39 -9.18
CA ILE A 91 -16.37 10.43 -8.10
C ILE A 91 -16.43 9.01 -8.66
N ALA A 92 -15.47 8.17 -8.29
CA ALA A 92 -15.42 6.78 -8.75
C ALA A 92 -16.45 5.90 -8.02
N VAL A 93 -16.44 5.94 -6.70
CA VAL A 93 -17.33 5.16 -5.82
C VAL A 93 -17.54 5.94 -4.52
N ALA A 94 -18.74 5.84 -3.95
CA ALA A 94 -19.04 6.30 -2.60
C ALA A 94 -19.79 5.20 -1.85
N ALA A 95 -19.47 5.01 -0.56
CA ALA A 95 -20.11 4.04 0.32
C ALA A 95 -20.39 4.65 1.69
N PRO A 96 -21.48 4.24 2.38
CA PRO A 96 -21.76 4.66 3.73
C PRO A 96 -20.84 3.95 4.73
N TYR A 97 -20.46 4.65 5.79
CA TYR A 97 -19.73 4.09 6.91
C TYR A 97 -20.21 4.68 8.23
N ILE A 98 -19.94 3.98 9.33
CA ILE A 98 -20.13 4.48 10.69
C ILE A 98 -18.83 4.25 11.44
N ASN A 99 -18.29 5.28 12.09
CA ASN A 99 -17.11 5.17 12.95
C ASN A 99 -17.51 5.44 14.39
N PHE A 100 -17.08 4.59 15.31
CA PHE A 100 -17.18 4.85 16.74
C PHE A 100 -16.00 4.27 17.49
N THR A 101 -15.69 4.84 18.65
CA THR A 101 -14.66 4.31 19.55
C THR A 101 -15.32 3.42 20.58
N GLY A 102 -14.80 2.20 20.75
CA GLY A 102 -15.31 1.21 21.69
C GLY A 102 -14.19 0.56 22.50
N LEU A 103 -14.57 -0.17 23.54
CA LEU A 103 -13.65 -1.02 24.30
C LEU A 103 -13.93 -2.48 23.91
N VAL A 104 -12.92 -3.18 23.42
CA VAL A 104 -13.04 -4.61 23.17
C VAL A 104 -12.36 -5.40 24.25
N GLU A 105 -13.06 -6.39 24.77
CA GLU A 105 -12.57 -7.33 25.76
C GLU A 105 -12.57 -8.77 25.26
N SER A 106 -11.55 -9.51 25.68
CA SER A 106 -11.47 -10.95 25.56
C SER A 106 -10.83 -11.51 26.83
N GLY A 107 -11.66 -12.10 27.70
CA GLY A 107 -11.24 -12.58 29.02
C GLY A 107 -10.66 -11.46 29.88
N ALA A 108 -9.35 -11.49 30.13
CA ALA A 108 -8.65 -10.49 30.95
C ALA A 108 -8.00 -9.35 30.12
N ASN A 109 -8.04 -9.43 28.78
CA ASN A 109 -7.42 -8.43 27.92
C ASN A 109 -8.48 -7.42 27.47
N LEU A 110 -8.22 -6.13 27.68
CA LEU A 110 -9.11 -5.04 27.29
C LEU A 110 -8.33 -3.99 26.48
N ARG A 111 -8.91 -3.54 25.36
CA ARG A 111 -8.30 -2.56 24.46
C ARG A 111 -9.33 -1.56 23.95
N ALA A 112 -8.96 -0.28 23.95
CA ALA A 112 -9.70 0.73 23.19
C ALA A 112 -9.40 0.55 21.70
N ILE A 113 -10.44 0.49 20.88
CA ILE A 113 -10.34 0.37 19.43
C ILE A 113 -11.29 1.35 18.75
N GLN A 114 -10.99 1.65 17.50
CA GLN A 114 -11.93 2.30 16.60
C GLN A 114 -12.64 1.22 15.78
N VAL A 115 -13.97 1.22 15.81
CA VAL A 115 -14.81 0.30 15.05
C VAL A 115 -15.38 1.04 13.86
N LYS A 116 -15.21 0.46 12.68
CA LYS A 116 -15.78 0.95 11.42
C LYS A 116 -16.86 -0.02 10.94
N GLY A 117 -18.11 0.42 10.97
CA GLY A 117 -19.23 -0.25 10.33
C GLY A 117 -19.23 0.07 8.83
N VAL A 118 -19.26 -0.96 7.99
CA VAL A 118 -19.24 -0.84 6.53
C VAL A 118 -20.32 -1.72 5.89
N ASN A 119 -20.73 -1.37 4.68
CA ASN A 119 -21.50 -2.27 3.83
C ASN A 119 -20.51 -3.15 3.02
N PRO A 120 -20.46 -4.48 3.24
CA PRO A 120 -19.45 -5.35 2.62
C PRO A 120 -19.44 -5.33 1.09
N GLN A 121 -20.62 -5.14 0.47
CA GLN A 121 -20.77 -5.14 -0.99
C GLN A 121 -20.29 -3.82 -1.61
N GLN A 122 -20.52 -2.70 -0.92
CA GLN A 122 -20.11 -1.37 -1.40
C GLN A 122 -18.63 -1.13 -1.10
N GLU A 123 -18.14 -1.58 0.06
CA GLU A 123 -16.75 -1.42 0.48
C GLU A 123 -15.77 -2.15 -0.47
N GLN A 124 -16.17 -3.29 -1.03
CA GLN A 124 -15.36 -4.00 -2.04
C GLN A 124 -15.11 -3.19 -3.31
N ARG A 125 -15.97 -2.21 -3.62
CA ARG A 125 -15.79 -1.31 -4.76
C ARG A 125 -14.98 -0.07 -4.38
N LEU A 126 -14.91 0.26 -3.09
CA LEU A 126 -14.28 1.47 -2.57
C LEU A 126 -12.81 1.25 -2.20
N SER A 127 -12.50 0.13 -1.53
CA SER A 127 -11.18 -0.12 -0.96
C SER A 127 -10.67 -1.52 -1.28
N ALA A 128 -9.34 -1.68 -1.26
CA ALA A 128 -8.69 -2.97 -1.37
C ALA A 128 -8.73 -3.77 -0.05
N LEU A 129 -9.39 -3.25 1.00
CA LEU A 129 -9.50 -3.89 2.32
C LEU A 129 -9.88 -5.38 2.26
N PRO A 130 -10.87 -5.82 1.44
CA PRO A 130 -11.27 -7.23 1.38
C PRO A 130 -10.13 -8.18 1.01
N SER A 131 -9.15 -7.71 0.23
CA SER A 131 -8.02 -8.52 -0.24
C SER A 131 -6.97 -8.77 0.85
N PHE A 132 -6.98 -7.96 1.92
CA PHE A 132 -6.06 -8.10 3.05
C PHE A 132 -6.64 -8.93 4.20
N VAL A 133 -7.92 -9.29 4.13
CA VAL A 133 -8.57 -10.13 5.15
C VAL A 133 -8.14 -11.59 4.96
N GLN A 134 -7.76 -12.22 6.07
CA GLN A 134 -7.27 -13.61 6.06
C GLN A 134 -8.43 -14.60 5.97
N GLY A 135 -8.24 -15.63 5.14
CA GLY A 135 -9.30 -16.56 4.76
C GLY A 135 -10.42 -15.84 4.00
N ASP A 136 -11.32 -16.60 3.38
CA ASP A 136 -12.51 -16.02 2.71
C ASP A 136 -13.50 -15.34 3.68
N ALA A 137 -13.04 -14.89 4.86
CA ALA A 137 -13.83 -14.28 5.93
C ALA A 137 -14.59 -13.05 5.44
N TRP A 138 -14.02 -12.25 4.53
CA TRP A 138 -14.76 -11.13 3.93
C TRP A 138 -15.99 -11.58 3.15
N ARG A 139 -15.89 -12.70 2.41
CA ARG A 139 -17.01 -13.24 1.62
C ARG A 139 -18.11 -13.80 2.51
N ASN A 140 -17.75 -14.25 3.71
CA ASN A 140 -18.68 -14.77 4.71
C ASN A 140 -19.18 -13.68 5.67
N PHE A 141 -18.66 -12.46 5.60
CA PHE A 141 -19.01 -11.36 6.48
C PHE A 141 -20.38 -10.78 6.12
N LYS A 142 -21.39 -11.03 6.97
CA LYS A 142 -22.77 -10.65 6.72
C LYS A 142 -23.36 -9.85 7.87
N ALA A 143 -24.24 -8.91 7.52
CA ALA A 143 -24.98 -8.13 8.50
C ALA A 143 -25.90 -9.05 9.34
N GLY A 144 -25.98 -8.79 10.64
CA GLY A 144 -26.85 -9.51 11.57
C GLY A 144 -26.27 -10.80 12.16
N GLU A 145 -25.10 -11.27 11.70
CA GLU A 145 -24.46 -12.50 12.20
C GLU A 145 -23.48 -12.26 13.37
N GLN A 146 -23.48 -11.06 13.97
CA GLN A 146 -22.59 -10.67 15.09
C GLN A 146 -21.10 -10.98 14.84
N GLN A 147 -20.67 -10.83 13.59
CA GLN A 147 -19.28 -11.03 13.18
C GLN A 147 -18.49 -9.73 13.31
N ILE A 148 -17.19 -9.85 13.56
CA ILE A 148 -16.25 -8.74 13.48
C ILE A 148 -14.97 -9.19 12.79
N ILE A 149 -14.42 -8.31 11.94
CA ILE A 149 -13.09 -8.48 11.36
C ILE A 149 -12.13 -7.62 12.18
N ILE A 150 -11.15 -8.26 12.79
CA ILE A 150 -10.19 -7.62 13.69
C ILE A 150 -8.84 -7.50 13.00
N GLY A 151 -8.24 -6.31 13.06
CA GLY A 151 -6.88 -6.08 12.57
C GLY A 151 -5.86 -6.92 13.35
N LYS A 152 -4.85 -7.45 12.65
CA LYS A 152 -3.86 -8.37 13.24
C LYS A 152 -3.24 -7.86 14.56
N GLY A 153 -2.89 -6.58 14.64
CA GLY A 153 -2.32 -5.99 15.86
C GLY A 153 -3.27 -6.00 17.06
N VAL A 154 -4.58 -5.78 16.83
CA VAL A 154 -5.60 -5.88 17.89
C VAL A 154 -5.81 -7.33 18.28
N ALA A 155 -5.86 -8.25 17.31
CA ALA A 155 -5.98 -9.68 17.57
C ALA A 155 -4.80 -10.22 18.41
N ASP A 156 -3.57 -9.83 18.06
CA ASP A 156 -2.36 -10.20 18.80
C ASP A 156 -2.36 -9.60 20.22
N ALA A 157 -2.82 -8.34 20.38
CA ALA A 157 -2.91 -7.67 21.67
C ALA A 157 -4.00 -8.24 22.60
N LEU A 158 -5.09 -8.75 22.03
CA LEU A 158 -6.17 -9.44 22.74
C LEU A 158 -5.89 -10.95 22.91
N LYS A 159 -4.88 -11.48 22.22
CA LYS A 159 -4.52 -12.91 22.15
C LYS A 159 -5.66 -13.79 21.61
N VAL A 160 -6.42 -13.28 20.64
CA VAL A 160 -7.54 -13.99 20.01
C VAL A 160 -7.17 -14.55 18.65
N LYS A 161 -7.87 -15.61 18.24
CA LYS A 161 -7.79 -16.26 16.93
C LYS A 161 -9.15 -16.22 16.23
N GLN A 162 -9.15 -16.56 14.94
CA GLN A 162 -10.39 -16.68 14.18
C GLN A 162 -11.30 -17.73 14.83
N GLY A 163 -12.55 -17.33 15.11
CA GLY A 163 -13.56 -18.17 15.77
C GLY A 163 -13.73 -17.88 17.26
N ASP A 164 -12.85 -17.09 17.87
CA ASP A 164 -12.99 -16.67 19.26
C ASP A 164 -14.06 -15.58 19.41
N TRP A 165 -14.68 -15.53 20.60
CA TRP A 165 -15.65 -14.51 20.96
C TRP A 165 -14.97 -13.31 21.60
N VAL A 166 -15.50 -12.12 21.32
CA VAL A 166 -15.10 -10.85 21.91
C VAL A 166 -16.35 -10.02 22.25
N SER A 167 -16.26 -9.18 23.28
CA SER A 167 -17.33 -8.23 23.63
C SER A 167 -16.87 -6.80 23.31
N ILE A 168 -17.80 -5.95 22.85
CA ILE A 168 -17.57 -4.54 22.45
C ILE A 168 -18.58 -3.64 23.17
#